data_AF-A0A0P4VLB0-F1
#
_entry.id   AF-A0A0P4VLB0-F1
#
_cell.length_a   1.000
_cell.length_b   1.000
_cell.length_c   1.000
_cell.angle_alpha   90.00
_cell.angle_beta   90.00
_cell.angle_gamma   90.00
#
_symmetry.space_group_name_H-M   'P 1'
#
loop_
_entity.id
_entity.type
_entity.pdbx_description
1 polymer ?
#
loop_
_entity_poly.entity_id
_entity_poly.type
_entity_poly.pdbx_seq_one_letter_code
_entity_poly.pdbx_strand_id
1 'polypeptide(L)'
;MWYEILPAAGIICAAMTFPSVFNYYFHKFIYSGNPYRRGISPVFNKDLYLRDTRLSNNPYIMQGLDKIPDEDGKDSTSRPKRPVS
;
A
#
# COMPACT_ATOMS: atom_id res chain seq x y z
N MET A 1 -46.78 -3.47 -7.57
CA MET A 1 -46.49 -4.81 -6.97
C MET A 1 -45.26 -4.69 -6.06
N TRP A 2 -45.05 -5.61 -5.12
CA TRP A 2 -44.00 -5.44 -4.08
C TRP A 2 -42.57 -5.27 -4.63
N TYR A 3 -42.32 -5.73 -5.85
CA TYR A 3 -41.03 -5.65 -6.53
C TYR A 3 -40.70 -4.28 -7.15
N GLU A 4 -41.67 -3.38 -7.29
CA GLU A 4 -41.42 -2.04 -7.87
C GLU A 4 -40.52 -1.16 -6.99
N ILE A 5 -40.30 -1.54 -5.72
CA ILE A 5 -39.32 -0.90 -4.84
C ILE A 5 -37.87 -1.33 -5.13
N LEU A 6 -37.68 -2.49 -5.76
CA LEU A 6 -36.35 -3.08 -5.96
C LEU A 6 -35.41 -2.20 -6.81
N PRO A 7 -35.87 -1.52 -7.88
CA PRO A 7 -35.02 -0.59 -8.62
C PRO A 7 -34.53 0.58 -7.75
N ALA A 8 -35.41 1.18 -6.95
CA ALA A 8 -35.05 2.29 -6.08
C ALA A 8 -34.10 1.84 -4.96
N ALA A 9 -34.38 0.71 -4.31
CA ALA A 9 -33.50 0.12 -3.30
C ALA A 9 -32.14 -0.27 -3.91
N GLY A 10 -32.12 -0.80 -5.13
CA GLY A 10 -30.90 -1.14 -5.86
C GLY A 10 -30.02 0.08 -6.15
N ILE A 11 -30.61 1.19 -6.58
CA ILE A 11 -29.89 2.45 -6.81
C ILE A 11 -29.27 2.97 -5.50
N ILE A 12 -30.02 2.94 -4.39
CA ILE A 12 -29.53 3.40 -3.08
C ILE A 12 -28.36 2.52 -2.62
N CYS A 13 -28.50 1.20 -2.69
CA CYS A 13 -27.45 0.26 -2.33
C CYS A 13 -26.19 0.44 -3.19
N ALA A 14 -26.36 0.61 -4.50
CA ALA A 14 -25.25 0.88 -5.42
C ALA A 14 -24.56 2.21 -5.07
N ALA A 15 -25.32 3.28 -4.85
CA ALA A 15 -24.79 4.58 -4.49
C ALA A 15 -24.06 4.58 -3.13
N MET A 16 -24.52 3.79 -2.14
CA MET A 16 -23.85 3.68 -0.85
C MET A 16 -22.57 2.84 -0.91
N THR A 17 -22.56 1.77 -1.70
CA THR A 17 -21.40 0.87 -1.83
C THR A 17 -20.32 1.44 -2.75
N PHE A 18 -20.72 2.26 -3.72
CA PHE A 18 -19.82 2.83 -4.72
C PHE A 18 -18.62 3.61 -4.11
N PRO A 19 -18.80 4.55 -3.17
CA PRO A 19 -17.67 5.27 -2.57
C PRO A 19 -16.66 4.37 -1.86
N SER A 20 -17.12 3.32 -1.18
CA SER A 20 -16.24 2.40 -0.46
C SER A 20 -15.39 1.57 -1.42
N VAL A 21 -16.03 1.01 -2.45
CA VAL A 21 -15.36 0.20 -3.47
C VAL A 21 -14.39 1.07 -4.28
N PHE A 22 -14.85 2.24 -4.71
CA PHE A 22 -14.01 3.21 -5.43
C PHE A 22 -12.77 3.59 -4.64
N ASN A 23 -12.92 3.92 -3.35
CA ASN A 23 -11.80 4.32 -2.49
C ASN A 23 -10.74 3.21 -2.35
N TYR A 24 -11.17 1.95 -2.22
CA TYR A 24 -10.27 0.79 -2.15
C TYR A 24 -9.40 0.66 -3.41
N TYR A 25 -10.02 0.71 -4.59
CA TYR A 25 -9.29 0.60 -5.86
C TYR A 25 -8.42 1.83 -6.14
N PHE A 26 -8.92 3.02 -5.82
CA PHE A 26 -8.20 4.27 -5.98
C PHE A 26 -6.94 4.31 -5.11
N HIS A 27 -7.03 3.94 -3.84
CA HIS A 27 -5.86 3.82 -2.97
C HIS A 27 -4.86 2.77 -3.46
N LYS A 28 -5.36 1.61 -3.92
CA LYS A 28 -4.48 0.57 -4.46
C LYS A 28 -3.68 1.06 -5.67
N PHE A 29 -4.30 1.87 -6.52
CA PHE A 29 -3.64 2.46 -7.69
C PHE A 29 -2.56 3.49 -7.29
N ILE A 30 -2.85 4.36 -6.32
CA ILE A 30 -1.92 5.42 -5.90
C ILE A 30 -0.78 4.89 -5.04
N TYR A 31 -1.06 4.00 -4.10
CA TYR A 31 -0.10 3.55 -3.07
C TYR A 31 0.66 2.28 -3.49
N SER A 32 1.02 2.20 -4.77
CA SER A 32 1.89 1.13 -5.32
C SER A 32 1.42 -0.29 -4.95
N GLY A 33 0.10 -0.52 -5.00
CA GLY A 33 -0.50 -1.83 -4.74
C GLY A 33 -1.08 -2.03 -3.33
N ASN A 34 -0.92 -1.08 -2.41
CA ASN A 34 -1.54 -1.15 -1.09
C ASN A 34 -2.90 -0.42 -1.04
N PRO A 35 -4.03 -1.12 -0.81
CA PRO A 35 -5.34 -0.47 -0.71
C PRO A 35 -5.55 0.32 0.59
N TYR A 36 -4.72 0.09 1.62
CA TYR A 36 -4.87 0.70 2.93
C TYR A 36 -3.93 1.88 3.13
N ARG A 37 -4.49 3.00 3.60
CA ARG A 37 -3.71 4.16 4.03
C ARG A 37 -3.05 3.88 5.38
N ARG A 38 -1.78 4.24 5.52
CA ARG A 38 -1.04 4.11 6.79
C ARG A 38 -1.60 5.09 7.84
N GLY A 39 -1.74 4.64 9.09
CA GLY A 39 -2.19 5.49 10.20
C GLY A 39 -1.07 6.42 10.68
N ILE A 40 -1.29 7.74 10.59
CA ILE A 40 -0.30 8.79 10.92
C ILE A 40 -0.62 9.47 12.27
N SER A 41 -1.65 9.02 12.99
CA SER A 41 -2.08 9.68 14.24
C SER A 41 -1.00 9.69 15.33
N PRO A 42 -0.32 8.56 15.65
CA PRO A 42 0.78 8.59 16.59
C PRO A 42 1.99 9.34 16.04
N VAL A 43 2.64 10.15 16.90
CA VAL A 43 3.82 10.95 16.53
C VAL A 43 4.96 10.08 15.99
N PHE A 44 5.17 8.91 16.59
CA PHE A 44 6.17 7.95 16.12
C PHE A 44 5.89 7.45 14.70
N ASN A 45 4.62 7.14 14.38
CA ASN A 45 4.24 6.71 13.03
C ASN A 45 4.41 7.83 12.00
N LYS A 46 4.19 9.08 12.40
CA LYS A 46 4.45 10.25 11.56
C LYS A 46 5.92 10.42 11.24
N ASP A 47 6.80 10.25 12.22
CA ASP A 47 8.25 10.33 11.98
C ASP A 47 8.73 9.19 11.08
N LEU A 48 8.26 7.96 11.31
CA LEU A 48 8.54 6.82 10.42
C LEU A 48 8.05 7.05 8.99
N TYR A 49 6.86 7.63 8.82
CA TYR A 49 6.33 7.98 7.49
C TYR A 49 7.23 8.98 6.75
N LEU A 50 7.74 10.00 7.47
CA LEU A 50 8.67 10.97 6.89
C LEU A 50 10.04 10.35 6.61
N ARG A 51 10.55 9.50 7.49
CA ARG A 51 11.78 8.72 7.26
C ARG A 51 11.68 7.90 5.98
N ASP A 52 10.61 7.13 5.81
CA ASP A 52 10.42 6.29 4.63
C ASP A 52 10.30 7.15 3.37
N THR A 53 9.59 8.29 3.45
CA THR A 53 9.53 9.27 2.35
C THR A 53 10.91 9.82 1.98
N ARG A 54 11.79 10.10 2.94
CA ARG A 54 13.15 10.60 2.67
C ARG A 54 14.07 9.55 2.04
N LEU A 55 13.88 8.26 2.38
CA LEU A 55 14.71 7.15 1.89
C LEU A 55 14.35 6.70 0.47
N SER A 56 13.07 6.72 0.10
CA SER A 56 12.59 6.13 -1.15
C SER A 56 11.78 7.08 -2.03
N ASN A 57 11.56 8.34 -1.59
CA ASN A 57 10.61 9.31 -2.18
C ASN A 57 9.13 8.86 -2.17
N ASN A 58 8.85 7.61 -1.80
CA ASN A 58 7.49 7.07 -1.68
C ASN A 58 7.37 6.19 -0.42
N PRO A 59 6.59 6.61 0.59
CA PRO A 59 6.48 5.91 1.88
C PRO A 59 5.77 4.54 1.81
N TYR A 60 5.17 4.20 0.66
CA TYR A 60 4.52 2.90 0.46
C TYR A 60 5.43 1.86 -0.21
N ILE A 61 6.62 2.28 -0.69
CA ILE A 61 7.62 1.36 -1.22
C ILE A 61 8.49 0.89 -0.06
N MET A 62 8.29 -0.36 0.36
CA MET A 62 9.11 -0.97 1.39
C MET A 62 10.54 -1.23 0.88
N GLN A 63 11.53 -0.84 1.69
CA GLN A 63 12.94 -1.11 1.42
C GLN A 63 13.38 -2.30 2.27
N GLY A 64 13.70 -3.40 1.60
CA GLY A 64 14.21 -4.62 2.24
C GLY A 64 15.72 -4.57 2.47
N LEU A 65 16.30 -5.71 2.86
CA LEU A 65 17.74 -5.87 3.03
C LEU A 65 18.52 -5.69 1.72
N ASP A 66 17.87 -5.85 0.57
CA ASP A 66 18.49 -5.72 -0.75
C ASP A 66 19.03 -4.32 -1.04
N LYS A 67 18.53 -3.29 -0.32
CA LYS A 67 19.02 -1.91 -0.45
C LYS A 67 20.19 -1.56 0.46
N ILE A 68 20.60 -2.49 1.33
CA ILE A 68 21.73 -2.28 2.23
C ILE A 68 23.00 -2.66 1.45
N PRO A 69 23.99 -1.75 1.33
CA PRO A 69 25.25 -2.09 0.69
C PRO A 69 26.00 -3.15 1.52
N ASP A 70 26.46 -4.21 0.87
CA ASP A 70 27.32 -5.21 1.51
C ASP A 70 28.71 -4.60 1.83
N GLU A 71 29.47 -5.23 2.74
CA GLU A 71 30.79 -4.76 3.21
C GLU A 71 31.80 -4.48 2.08
N ASP A 72 31.65 -5.14 0.92
CA ASP A 72 32.52 -4.97 -0.25
C ASP A 72 32.02 -3.95 -1.29
N GLY A 73 30.93 -3.21 -1.00
CA GLY A 73 30.35 -2.22 -1.91
C GLY A 73 29.76 -2.80 -3.20
N LYS A 74 29.49 -4.11 -3.24
CA LYS A 74 28.89 -4.80 -4.39
C LYS A 74 27.45 -5.18 -4.08
N ASP A 75 26.56 -4.93 -5.03
CA ASP A 75 25.14 -5.30 -4.92
C ASP A 75 24.98 -6.82 -4.77
N SER A 76 24.09 -7.23 -3.86
CA SER A 76 23.86 -8.62 -3.43
C SER A 76 23.46 -9.57 -4.58
N THR A 77 22.97 -9.04 -5.70
CA THR A 77 22.69 -9.77 -6.95
C THR A 77 23.93 -10.34 -7.63
N SER A 78 25.13 -9.84 -7.31
CA SER A 78 26.41 -10.33 -7.84
C SER A 78 26.98 -11.55 -7.08
N ARG A 79 26.36 -11.94 -5.96
CA ARG A 79 26.90 -12.97 -5.07
C ARG A 79 26.38 -14.36 -5.46
N PRO A 80 27.24 -15.37 -5.66
CA PRO A 80 26.79 -16.75 -5.75
C PRO A 80 26.11 -17.15 -4.44
N LYS A 81 24.91 -17.75 -4.52
CA LYS A 81 24.14 -18.20 -3.34
C LYS A 81 25.05 -19.05 -2.46
N ARG A 82 25.26 -18.63 -1.21
CA ARG A 82 26.04 -19.41 -0.24
C ARG A 82 25.35 -20.76 -0.05
N PRO A 83 26.09 -21.89 -0.07
CA PRO A 83 25.50 -23.19 0.20
C PRO A 83 24.92 -23.15 1.62
N VAL A 84 23.64 -23.49 1.73
CA VAL A 84 22.96 -23.62 3.01
C VAL A 84 23.54 -24.87 3.68
N SER A 85 24.12 -24.69 4.88
CA SER A 85 24.67 -25.75 5.72
C SER A 85 23.62 -26.76 6.16
#